data_AF-A0A522VZ60-F1
#
_entry.id   AF-A0A522VZ60-F1
#
_cell.length_a   1.000
_cell.length_b   1.000
_cell.length_c   1.000
_cell.angle_alpha   90.00
_cell.angle_beta   90.00
_cell.angle_gamma   90.00
#
_symmetry.space_group_name_H-M   'P 1'
#
loop_
_entity.id
_entity.type
_entity.pdbx_description
1 polymer ?
#
loop_
_entity_poly.entity_id
_entity_poly.type
_entity_poly.pdbx_seq_one_letter_code
_entity_poly.pdbx_strand_id
1 'polypeptide(L)' 'GHGHVAGCDLEHAERVALFDALMQLPEHAKRLEAELILPLETAINAAKRLKVETAQASRVEFFTVVRGE' A
#
# COMPACT_ATOMS: atom_id res chain seq x y z
N GLY A 1 -2.38 6.52 20.38
CA GLY A 1 -2.15 6.35 18.93
C GLY A 1 -2.38 7.65 18.21
N HIS A 2 -1.78 7.81 17.05
CA HIS A 2 -1.88 8.98 16.18
C HIS A 2 -2.35 8.58 14.78
N GLY A 3 -3.23 9.38 14.18
CA GLY A 3 -3.77 9.11 12.85
C GLY A 3 -3.70 10.35 11.96
N HIS A 4 -3.02 10.23 10.83
CA HIS A 4 -3.00 11.24 9.79
C HIS A 4 -3.23 10.56 8.44
N VAL A 5 -4.21 11.04 7.69
CA VAL A 5 -4.63 10.46 6.41
C VAL A 5 -4.74 11.58 5.39
N ALA A 6 -4.40 11.29 4.13
CA ALA A 6 -4.59 12.24 3.05
C ALA A 6 -6.09 12.40 2.77
N GLY A 7 -6.55 13.65 2.62
CA GLY A 7 -7.95 13.99 2.42
C GLY A 7 -8.63 14.52 3.69
N CYS A 8 -9.96 14.47 3.71
CA CYS A 8 -10.79 15.03 4.78
C CYS A 8 -11.74 14.02 5.44
N ASP A 9 -11.50 12.71 5.24
CA ASP A 9 -12.26 11.65 5.91
C ASP A 9 -11.82 11.52 7.37
N LEU A 10 -12.59 12.16 8.25
CA LEU A 10 -12.33 12.20 9.68
C LEU A 10 -12.51 10.84 10.35
N GLU A 11 -13.49 10.05 9.90
CA GLU A 11 -13.68 8.70 10.45
C GLU A 11 -12.50 7.79 10.10
N HIS A 12 -11.95 7.95 8.89
CA HIS A 12 -10.75 7.23 8.49
C HIS A 12 -9.54 7.64 9.34
N ALA A 13 -9.36 8.95 9.59
CA ALA A 13 -8.30 9.45 10.47
C ALA A 13 -8.43 8.88 11.90
N GLU A 14 -9.66 8.84 12.44
CA GLU A 14 -9.96 8.28 13.76
C GLU A 14 -9.63 6.79 13.83
N ARG A 15 -10.05 6.01 12.83
CA ARG A 15 -9.72 4.58 12.75
C ARG A 15 -8.21 4.36 12.72
N VAL A 16 -7.45 5.16 11.97
CA VAL A 16 -5.99 5.06 11.94
C VAL A 16 -5.38 5.34 13.32
N ALA A 17 -5.84 6.39 14.02
CA ALA A 17 -5.35 6.70 15.36
C ALA A 17 -5.65 5.59 16.37
N LEU A 18 -6.82 4.94 16.25
CA LEU A 18 -7.22 3.81 17.07
C LEU A 18 -6.34 2.59 16.80
N PHE A 19 -6.16 2.19 15.54
CA PHE A 19 -5.33 1.04 15.18
C PHE A 19 -3.86 1.26 15.56
N ASP A 20 -3.34 2.48 15.41
CA ASP A 20 -2.00 2.84 15.88
C ASP A 20 -1.88 2.65 17.40
N ALA A 21 -2.90 3.04 18.18
CA ALA A 21 -2.91 2.79 19.62
C ALA A 21 -2.98 1.29 19.95
N LEU A 22 -3.82 0.52 19.26
CA LEU A 22 -3.98 -0.91 19.50
C LEU A 22 -2.71 -1.70 19.16
N MET A 23 -1.97 -1.29 18.12
CA MET A 23 -0.70 -1.94 17.76
C MET A 23 0.41 -1.72 18.78
N GLN A 24 0.31 -0.70 19.64
CA GLN A 24 1.25 -0.48 20.73
C GLN A 24 1.03 -1.46 21.90
N LEU A 25 -0.11 -2.16 21.94
CA LEU A 25 -0.44 -3.16 22.94
C LEU A 25 0.02 -4.56 22.49
N PRO A 26 0.92 -5.24 23.23
CA PRO A 26 1.48 -6.54 22.82
C PRO A 26 0.43 -7.64 22.60
N GLU A 27 -0.70 -7.57 23.30
CA GLU A 27 -1.82 -8.50 23.20
C GLU A 27 -2.56 -8.42 21.86
N HIS A 28 -2.54 -7.26 21.21
CA HIS A 28 -3.27 -7.01 19.97
C HIS A 28 -2.36 -6.94 18.75
N ALA A 29 -1.11 -6.51 18.93
CA ALA A 29 -0.14 -6.33 17.85
C ALA A 29 -0.03 -7.55 16.93
N LYS A 30 0.21 -8.75 17.48
CA LYS A 30 0.37 -9.97 16.65
C LYS A 30 -0.87 -10.33 15.85
N ARG A 31 -2.06 -10.16 16.44
CA ARG A 31 -3.32 -10.48 15.77
C ARG A 31 -3.61 -9.48 14.66
N LEU A 32 -3.43 -8.19 14.95
CA LEU A 32 -3.62 -7.12 13.95
C LEU A 32 -2.63 -7.26 12.80
N GLU A 33 -1.38 -7.59 13.09
CA GLU A 33 -0.38 -7.84 12.05
C GLU A 33 -0.82 -8.96 11.09
N ALA A 34 -1.19 -10.11 11.67
CA ALA A 34 -1.52 -11.31 10.90
C ALA A 34 -2.85 -11.23 10.15
N GLU A 35 -3.88 -10.65 10.77
CA GLU A 35 -5.25 -10.71 10.26
C GLU A 35 -5.69 -9.44 9.52
N LEU A 36 -4.98 -8.31 9.72
CA LEU A 36 -5.36 -7.03 9.14
C LEU A 36 -4.24 -6.43 8.29
N ILE A 37 -3.04 -6.22 8.85
CA ILE A 37 -1.96 -5.50 8.16
C ILE A 37 -1.43 -6.31 6.97
N LEU A 38 -0.98 -7.54 7.19
CA LEU A 38 -0.42 -8.38 6.13
C LEU A 38 -1.39 -8.61 4.94
N PRO A 39 -2.69 -8.90 5.16
CA PRO A 39 -3.65 -9.00 4.06
C PRO A 39 -3.83 -7.70 3.28
N LEU A 40 -3.90 -6.56 3.97
CA LEU A 40 -4.05 -5.25 3.33
C LEU A 40 -2.81 -4.88 2.51
N GLU A 41 -1.61 -5.09 3.05
CA GLU A 41 -0.37 -4.87 2.32
C GLU A 41 -0.28 -5.72 1.05
N THR A 42 -0.65 -7.00 1.16
CA THR A 42 -0.69 -7.92 0.02
C THR A 42 -1.64 -7.41 -1.07
N ALA A 43 -2.85 -7.00 -0.70
CA ALA A 43 -3.84 -6.47 -1.64
C ALA A 43 -3.37 -5.16 -2.30
N ILE A 44 -2.78 -4.24 -1.53
CA ILE A 44 -2.25 -2.97 -2.04
C ILE A 44 -1.10 -3.23 -3.02
N ASN A 45 -0.19 -4.14 -2.71
CA ASN A 45 0.94 -4.46 -3.57
C ASN A 45 0.49 -5.15 -4.87
N ALA A 46 -0.48 -6.06 -4.79
CA ALA A 46 -1.09 -6.67 -5.98
C ALA A 46 -1.73 -5.61 -6.89
N ALA A 47 -2.51 -4.69 -6.32
CA ALA A 47 -3.14 -3.60 -7.07
C ALA A 47 -2.11 -2.66 -7.71
N LYS A 48 -1.02 -2.33 -6.99
CA LYS A 48 0.09 -1.53 -7.53
C LYS A 48 0.78 -2.25 -8.69
N ARG A 49 1.07 -3.54 -8.57
CA ARG A 49 1.68 -4.35 -9.63
C ARG A 49 0.80 -4.36 -10.89
N LEU A 50 -0.51 -4.60 -10.73
CA LEU A 50 -1.44 -4.60 -11.86
C LEU A 50 -1.47 -3.25 -12.59
N LYS A 51 -1.45 -2.13 -11.83
CA LYS A 51 -1.37 -0.78 -12.42
C LYS A 51 -0.09 -0.58 -13.22
N VAL A 52 1.05 -1.04 -12.70
CA VAL A 52 2.34 -0.96 -13.40
C VAL A 52 2.31 -1.80 -14.68
N GLU A 53 1.82 -3.03 -14.62
CA GLU A 53 1.71 -3.92 -15.78
C GLU A 53 0.80 -3.31 -16.87
N THR A 54 -0.33 -2.74 -16.47
CA THR A 54 -1.24 -2.04 -17.40
C THR A 54 -0.56 -0.83 -18.05
N ALA A 55 0.19 -0.04 -17.29
CA ALA A 55 0.90 1.13 -17.81
C ALA A 55 2.03 0.73 -18.77
N GLN A 56 2.76 -0.36 -18.49
CA GLN A 56 3.81 -0.89 -19.37
C GLN A 56 3.26 -1.32 -20.73
N ALA A 57 2.04 -1.89 -20.78
CA ALA A 57 1.40 -2.23 -22.05
C ALA A 57 1.18 -1.01 -22.98
N SER A 58 1.10 0.20 -22.42
CA SER A 58 0.95 1.46 -23.17
C SER A 58 2.27 2.21 -23.40
N ARG A 59 3.41 1.62 -23.02
CA ARG A 59 4.73 2.28 -23.11
C ARG A 59 5.23 2.27 -24.55
N VAL A 60 5.48 3.46 -25.09
CA VAL A 60 6.16 3.64 -26.38
C VAL A 60 7.66 3.77 -26.13
N GLU A 61 8.45 2.84 -26.67
CA GLU A 61 9.92 2.89 -26.60
C GLU A 61 10.47 3.62 -27.83
N PHE A 62 11.05 4.81 -27.63
CA PHE A 62 11.57 5.66 -28.71
C PHE A 62 12.97 5.27 -29.21
N PHE A 63 13.74 4.52 -28.41
CA PHE A 63 15.08 4.08 -28.77
C PHE A 63 15.33 2.67 -28.25
N THR A 64 15.30 1.68 -29.14
CA THR A 64 16.04 0.43 -28.94
C THR A 64 17.41 0.60 -29.58
N VAL A 65 18.45 0.74 -28.78
CA VAL A 65 19.84 0.86 -29.27
C VAL A 65 20.22 -0.46 -29.95
N VAL A 66 20.19 -0.47 -31.28
CA VAL A 66 20.85 -1.51 -32.07
C VAL A 66 22.31 -1.10 -32.19
N ARG A 67 23.21 -1.86 -31.57
CA ARG A 67 24.64 -1.73 -31.80
C ARG A 67 24.90 -2.29 -33.21
N GLY A 68 24.99 -1.40 -34.18
CA GLY A 68 25.44 -1.74 -35.53
C GLY A 68 26.92 -2.11 -35.50
N GLU A 69 27.26 -3.19 -36.20
CA GLU A 69 28.64 -3.48 -36.61
C GLU A 69 29.09 -2.52 -37.71
#